data_AF-A0ABD0SAK4-F1
#
_entry.id   AF-A0ABD0SAK4-F1
#
_cell.length_a   1.000
_cell.length_b   1.000
_cell.length_c   1.000
_cell.angle_alpha   90.00
_cell.angle_beta   90.00
_cell.angle_gamma   90.00
#
_symmetry.space_group_name_H-M   'P 1'
#
loop_
_entity.id
_entity.type
_entity.pdbx_description
1 polymer ?
#
loop_
_entity_poly.entity_id
_entity_poly.type
_entity_poly.pdbx_seq_one_letter_code
_entity_poly.pdbx_strand_id
1 'polypeptide(L)'
;MPIADVLLHPEYKHFGAKNSIAILKLITPIKSRYMLPACLPFKNYLIQRNGKQTTERLFHVDFGSDVPRDFIDEEKEITRVRLLPRELCFLYDLPENATGKVPNRIACTTGCGFHSGAPSLVHEHTGHWSIVALSLGGYPCPDPLRSRRPPAPPRHILLHPYVPWITAAITGKSVGAFAKDDPFGFIMPRANIYDLIGHGWLGHWWMGGLRCYDRGEAADDMFRFYHEIFQVKPTTMTYMSYYLEVDAAHDTMIICVKVGMPYQIGTPKVWELDTPVVKVRIPTITFMNLYKFQVEAWGYNSTASSSSSESESSSDE
;
A
#
# COMPACT_ATOMS: atom_id res chain seq x y z
N MET A 1 21.03 -11.88 -0.19
CA MET A 1 19.68 -12.47 -0.02
C MET A 1 18.91 -12.21 -1.30
N PRO A 2 18.50 -13.24 -2.04
CA PRO A 2 17.83 -13.02 -3.32
C PRO A 2 16.35 -12.66 -3.12
N ILE A 3 15.87 -11.72 -3.95
CA ILE A 3 14.51 -11.18 -3.92
C ILE A 3 13.70 -11.87 -5.02
N ALA A 4 12.53 -12.42 -4.67
CA ALA A 4 11.60 -13.04 -5.61
C ALA A 4 10.73 -11.99 -6.30
N ASP A 5 10.21 -11.04 -5.53
CA ASP A 5 9.20 -10.11 -6.01
C ASP A 5 9.24 -8.79 -5.23
N VAL A 6 8.82 -7.71 -5.88
CA VAL A 6 8.81 -6.34 -5.35
C VAL A 6 7.41 -5.76 -5.52
N LEU A 7 6.64 -5.76 -4.45
CA LEU A 7 5.30 -5.18 -4.43
C LEU A 7 5.37 -3.70 -4.02
N LEU A 8 5.20 -2.81 -5.00
CA LEU A 8 5.07 -1.38 -4.76
C LEU A 8 3.68 -1.03 -4.21
N HIS A 9 3.60 0.00 -3.36
CA HIS A 9 2.31 0.51 -2.95
C HIS A 9 1.50 1.01 -4.17
N PRO A 10 0.19 0.72 -4.28
CA PRO A 10 -0.59 1.09 -5.48
C PRO A 10 -0.63 2.58 -5.78
N GLU A 11 -0.63 3.42 -4.74
CA GLU A 11 -0.60 4.89 -4.84
C GLU A 11 0.83 5.46 -4.96
N TYR A 12 1.85 4.62 -5.14
CA TYR A 12 3.21 5.07 -5.38
C TYR A 12 3.30 5.79 -6.73
N LYS A 13 3.98 6.93 -6.76
CA LYS A 13 4.33 7.66 -7.99
C LYS A 13 5.84 7.86 -8.01
N HIS A 14 6.46 7.66 -9.17
CA HIS A 14 7.89 7.93 -9.35
C HIS A 14 8.26 9.39 -9.05
N PHE A 15 7.33 10.31 -9.29
CA PHE A 15 7.52 11.73 -9.00
C PHE A 15 6.90 12.10 -7.65
N GLY A 16 7.74 12.11 -6.61
CA GLY A 16 7.43 12.58 -5.26
C GLY A 16 7.58 11.51 -4.18
N ALA A 17 7.70 11.95 -2.93
CA ALA A 17 7.88 11.08 -1.76
C ALA A 17 6.55 10.55 -1.16
N LYS A 18 5.43 10.70 -1.89
CA LYS A 18 4.11 10.28 -1.41
C LYS A 18 3.95 8.78 -1.62
N ASN A 19 3.62 8.06 -0.55
CA ASN A 19 3.40 6.61 -0.57
C ASN A 19 4.61 5.81 -1.10
N SER A 20 5.84 6.26 -0.81
CA SER A 20 7.08 5.56 -1.18
C SER A 20 7.35 4.38 -0.24
N ILE A 21 6.48 3.38 -0.29
CA ILE A 21 6.59 2.14 0.47
C ILE A 21 6.46 0.94 -0.48
N ALA A 22 7.24 -0.10 -0.22
CA ALA A 22 7.25 -1.34 -0.97
C ALA A 22 7.45 -2.54 -0.05
N ILE A 23 7.02 -3.71 -0.48
CA ILE A 23 7.24 -4.99 0.20
C ILE A 23 8.11 -5.84 -0.71
N LEU A 24 9.18 -6.41 -0.13
CA LEU A 24 10.09 -7.30 -0.84
C LEU A 24 9.79 -8.73 -0.40
N LYS A 25 9.42 -9.60 -1.35
CA LYS A 25 9.27 -11.02 -1.12
C LYS A 25 10.62 -11.70 -1.33
N LEU A 26 11.10 -12.42 -0.34
CA LEU A 26 12.32 -13.22 -0.46
C LEU A 26 12.03 -14.52 -1.21
N ILE A 27 12.98 -15.01 -2.01
CA ILE A 27 12.84 -16.31 -2.70
C ILE A 27 12.73 -17.44 -1.67
N THR A 28 13.55 -17.38 -0.63
CA THR A 28 13.61 -18.40 0.42
C THR A 28 13.33 -17.78 1.78
N PRO A 29 12.48 -18.40 2.63
CA PRO A 29 12.28 -17.93 3.99
C PRO A 29 13.58 -18.03 4.78
N ILE A 30 13.93 -16.96 5.50
CA ILE A 30 15.14 -16.93 6.32
C ILE A 30 14.81 -17.46 7.71
N LYS A 31 15.51 -18.52 8.14
CA LYS A 31 15.46 -19.03 9.51
C LYS A 31 16.80 -18.75 10.18
N SER A 32 16.81 -17.85 11.16
CA SER A 32 18.01 -17.50 11.92
C SER A 32 17.65 -17.12 13.35
N ARG A 33 18.62 -17.28 14.26
CA ARG A 33 18.51 -16.81 15.66
C ARG A 33 18.87 -15.32 15.81
N TYR A 34 19.52 -14.75 14.80
CA TYR A 34 20.02 -13.36 14.81
C TYR A 34 19.17 -12.44 13.92
N MET A 35 18.24 -12.99 13.13
CA MET A 35 17.31 -12.24 12.29
C MET A 35 15.89 -12.49 12.77
N LEU A 36 15.35 -11.53 13.49
CA LEU A 36 14.00 -11.56 14.04
C LEU A 36 13.15 -10.49 13.35
N PRO A 37 11.88 -10.78 13.03
CA PRO A 37 10.98 -9.78 12.48
C PRO A 37 10.65 -8.74 13.56
N ALA A 38 10.54 -7.48 13.13
CA ALA A 38 10.00 -6.41 13.98
C ALA A 38 8.47 -6.35 13.87
N CYS A 39 7.82 -5.74 14.87
CA CYS A 39 6.38 -5.58 14.89
C CYS A 39 5.92 -4.42 14.00
N LEU A 40 4.71 -4.54 13.45
CA LEU A 40 4.04 -3.45 12.75
C LEU A 40 3.17 -2.63 13.73
N PRO A 41 3.07 -1.31 13.55
CA PRO A 41 2.40 -0.44 14.50
C PRO A 41 0.88 -0.41 14.25
N PHE A 42 0.11 -1.13 15.06
CA PHE A 42 -1.37 -1.09 14.99
C PHE A 42 -1.98 0.19 15.57
N LYS A 43 -1.20 0.98 16.31
CA LYS A 43 -1.61 2.26 16.88
C LYS A 43 -0.78 3.40 16.28
N ASN A 44 -1.39 4.57 16.15
CA ASN A 44 -0.65 5.78 15.82
C ASN A 44 0.23 6.20 17.01
N TYR A 45 1.53 5.91 16.91
CA TYR A 45 2.54 6.24 17.94
C TYR A 45 3.00 7.69 17.91
N LEU A 46 2.52 8.52 16.98
CA LEU A 46 2.99 9.90 16.84
C LEU A 46 2.07 10.90 17.53
N ILE A 47 0.81 10.51 17.74
CA ILE A 47 -0.22 11.35 18.34
C ILE A 47 -0.71 10.62 19.58
N GLN A 48 -0.51 11.24 20.74
CA GLN A 48 -1.04 10.74 22.01
C GLN A 48 -2.57 10.80 22.01
N ARG A 49 -3.22 10.07 22.93
CA ARG A 49 -4.69 10.11 23.10
C ARG A 49 -5.23 11.54 23.32
N ASN A 50 -4.37 12.42 23.82
CA ASN A 50 -4.69 13.82 24.11
C ASN A 50 -4.59 14.73 22.87
N GLY A 51 -4.40 14.16 21.67
CA GLY A 51 -4.23 14.90 20.41
C GLY A 51 -2.89 15.61 20.25
N LYS A 52 -2.02 15.58 21.26
CA LYS A 52 -0.68 16.15 21.24
C LYS A 52 0.32 15.19 20.61
N GLN A 53 1.33 15.73 19.94
CA GLN A 53 2.43 14.94 19.40
C GLN A 53 3.23 14.27 20.53
N THR A 54 3.69 13.04 20.29
CA THR A 54 4.54 12.32 21.24
C THR A 54 5.88 13.00 21.43
N THR A 55 6.27 13.18 22.70
CA THR A 55 7.59 13.64 23.11
C THR A 55 8.60 12.48 23.30
N GLU A 56 8.15 11.26 23.09
CA GLU A 56 8.97 10.06 23.17
C GLU A 56 10.07 10.08 22.11
N ARG A 57 11.25 9.59 22.49
CA ARG A 57 12.38 9.46 21.57
C ARG A 57 12.19 8.21 20.74
N LEU A 58 12.31 8.34 19.43
CA LEU A 58 12.36 7.22 18.50
C LEU A 58 13.81 6.73 18.40
N PHE A 59 13.99 5.43 18.19
CA PHE A 59 15.29 4.83 17.89
C PHE A 59 15.40 4.67 16.39
N HIS A 60 16.27 5.44 15.77
CA HIS A 60 16.57 5.32 14.35
C HIS A 60 17.80 4.44 14.19
N VAL A 61 17.69 3.42 13.35
CA VAL A 61 18.76 2.44 13.11
C VAL A 61 19.22 2.60 11.69
N ASP A 62 20.48 2.96 11.53
CA ASP A 62 21.06 3.25 10.23
C ASP A 62 22.54 2.85 10.18
N PHE A 63 23.16 2.95 9.01
CA PHE A 63 24.60 2.78 8.86
C PHE A 63 25.33 4.03 9.37
N GLY A 64 26.46 3.83 10.06
CA GLY A 64 27.27 4.95 10.57
C GLY A 64 28.03 5.71 9.48
N SER A 65 28.19 5.12 8.29
CA SER A 65 28.86 5.73 7.14
C SER A 65 27.86 6.39 6.17
N ASP A 66 28.20 7.60 5.71
CA ASP A 66 27.44 8.30 4.67
C ASP A 66 27.54 7.64 3.28
N VAL A 67 28.59 6.83 3.05
CA VAL A 67 28.86 6.16 1.77
C VAL A 67 28.82 4.65 2.00
N PRO A 68 28.08 3.89 1.18
CA PRO A 68 28.09 2.44 1.26
C PRO A 68 29.51 1.92 1.03
N ARG A 69 30.12 1.34 2.05
CA ARG A 69 31.27 0.45 1.95
C ARG A 69 30.73 -0.99 1.91
N ASP A 70 31.61 -1.96 1.66
CA ASP A 70 31.20 -3.36 1.61
C ASP A 70 30.38 -3.75 2.84
N PHE A 71 29.18 -4.32 2.63
CA PHE A 71 28.15 -4.61 3.65
C PHE A 71 28.60 -5.50 4.83
N ILE A 72 29.81 -6.04 4.78
CA ILE A 72 30.36 -7.00 5.76
C ILE A 72 31.00 -6.26 6.95
N ASP A 73 31.62 -5.10 6.72
CA ASP A 73 32.36 -4.35 7.73
C ASP A 73 31.61 -3.10 8.23
N GLU A 74 30.39 -2.85 7.73
CA GLU A 74 29.62 -1.67 8.13
C GLU A 74 28.94 -1.86 9.49
N GLU A 75 29.34 -1.01 10.44
CA GLU A 75 28.69 -0.92 11.74
C GLU A 75 27.35 -0.17 11.63
N LYS A 76 26.33 -0.71 12.29
CA LYS A 76 25.02 -0.06 12.42
C LYS A 76 25.02 0.82 13.66
N GLU A 77 24.63 2.08 13.49
CA GLU A 77 24.46 3.04 14.56
C GLU A 77 22.99 3.15 14.97
N ILE A 78 22.77 3.33 16.28
CA ILE A 78 21.45 3.59 16.84
C ILE A 78 21.41 5.03 17.33
N THR A 79 20.71 5.88 16.60
CA THR A 79 20.52 7.29 16.97
C THR A 79 19.15 7.52 17.60
N ARG A 80 19.08 8.40 18.60
CA ARG A 80 17.83 8.73 19.29
C ARG A 80 17.27 10.04 18.73
N VAL A 81 16.22 9.93 17.94
CA VAL A 81 15.61 11.08 17.25
C VAL A 81 14.30 11.50 17.91
N ARG A 82 13.95 12.78 17.82
CA ARG A 82 12.67 13.31 18.27
C ARG A 82 11.84 13.70 17.06
N LEU A 83 10.53 13.54 17.17
CA LEU A 83 9.62 14.05 16.16
C LEU A 83 9.52 15.56 16.25
N LEU A 84 9.58 16.22 15.10
CA LEU A 84 9.38 17.65 14.99
C LEU A 84 7.89 17.97 14.77
N PRO A 85 7.41 19.10 15.30
CA PRO A 85 6.07 19.57 15.02
C PRO A 85 5.88 19.84 13.53
N ARG A 86 4.64 19.64 13.09
CA ARG A 86 4.24 19.68 11.68
C ARG A 86 4.63 21.01 11.04
N GLU A 87 4.48 22.11 11.76
CA GLU A 87 4.77 23.47 11.29
C GLU A 87 6.26 23.65 10.99
N LEU A 88 7.15 23.13 11.83
CA LEU A 88 8.60 23.19 11.62
C LEU A 88 9.07 22.30 10.48
N CYS A 89 8.37 21.19 10.23
CA CYS A 89 8.65 20.31 9.09
C CYS A 89 8.45 21.03 7.74
N PHE A 90 7.44 21.90 7.64
CA PHE A 90 7.08 22.59 6.40
C PHE A 90 7.76 23.94 6.19
N LEU A 91 8.28 24.54 7.26
CA LEU A 91 8.95 25.86 7.19
C LEU A 91 10.16 25.87 6.24
N TYR A 92 10.79 24.71 5.99
CA TYR A 92 11.95 24.58 5.11
C TYR A 92 11.61 24.33 3.63
N ASP A 93 10.36 23.96 3.30
CA ASP A 93 9.99 23.55 1.94
C ASP A 93 9.55 24.73 1.07
N LEU A 94 8.63 25.56 1.58
CA LEU A 94 8.13 26.83 1.00
C LEU A 94 7.03 27.36 1.93
N PRO A 95 7.06 28.62 2.40
CA PRO A 95 6.11 29.17 3.37
C PRO A 95 4.65 29.22 2.88
N GLU A 96 4.42 29.19 1.56
CA GLU A 96 3.09 29.20 0.95
C GLU A 96 2.33 27.86 1.13
N ASN A 97 3.05 26.74 1.27
CA ASN A 97 2.46 25.42 1.47
C ASN A 97 2.16 25.09 2.94
N ALA A 98 2.51 25.97 3.89
CA ALA A 98 2.21 25.78 5.31
C ALA A 98 0.69 25.70 5.59
N THR A 99 -0.12 26.32 4.74
CA THR A 99 -1.59 26.29 4.79
C THR A 99 -2.20 25.12 3.99
N GLY A 100 -1.39 24.47 3.14
CA GLY A 100 -1.78 23.30 2.36
C GLY A 100 -1.87 22.06 3.25
N LYS A 101 -3.08 21.46 3.33
CA LYS A 101 -3.29 20.17 4.00
C LYS A 101 -2.59 19.04 3.24
N VAL A 102 -1.27 18.89 3.42
CA VAL A 102 -0.55 17.69 3.00
C VAL A 102 -1.08 16.48 3.81
N PRO A 103 -1.27 15.29 3.21
CA PRO A 103 -1.81 14.13 3.91
C PRO A 103 -0.94 13.73 5.12
N ASN A 104 -1.61 13.28 6.19
CA ASN A 104 -1.09 12.91 7.52
C ASN A 104 -0.07 11.74 7.56
N ARG A 105 0.64 11.46 6.46
CA ARG A 105 1.45 10.23 6.28
C ARG A 105 2.96 10.46 6.32
N ILE A 106 3.41 11.71 6.47
CA ILE A 106 4.84 12.08 6.58
C ILE A 106 5.08 12.77 7.93
N ALA A 107 6.17 12.43 8.59
CA ALA A 107 6.68 13.15 9.77
C ALA A 107 8.12 13.58 9.57
N CYS A 108 8.51 14.67 10.23
CA CYS A 108 9.91 15.09 10.31
C CYS A 108 10.51 14.71 11.66
N THR A 109 11.82 14.44 11.68
CA THR A 109 12.56 14.19 12.92
C THR A 109 13.76 15.12 13.06
N THR A 110 14.33 15.16 14.26
CA THR A 110 15.64 15.78 14.52
C THR A 110 16.74 14.84 14.05
N GLY A 111 17.67 15.34 13.25
CA GLY A 111 18.81 14.57 12.78
C GLY A 111 19.25 15.00 11.38
N CYS A 112 20.21 14.29 10.82
CA CYS A 112 20.75 14.48 9.48
C CYS A 112 21.45 13.19 9.05
N GLY A 113 21.77 13.06 7.75
CA GLY A 113 22.53 11.94 7.21
C GLY A 113 21.79 10.60 7.14
N PHE A 114 20.47 10.58 7.34
CA PHE A 114 19.73 9.31 7.30
C PHE A 114 19.62 8.77 5.88
N HIS A 115 19.89 7.48 5.72
CA HIS A 115 19.71 6.74 4.48
C HIS A 115 18.22 6.51 4.19
N SER A 116 17.90 6.37 2.90
CA SER A 116 16.54 6.09 2.47
C SER A 116 16.16 4.63 2.80
N GLY A 117 14.97 4.43 3.33
CA GLY A 117 14.48 3.12 3.77
C GLY A 117 14.89 2.72 5.19
N ALA A 118 15.76 3.48 5.87
CA ALA A 118 16.20 3.17 7.23
C ALA A 118 15.03 3.22 8.24
N PRO A 119 14.85 2.20 9.11
CA PRO A 119 13.71 2.10 10.01
C PRO A 119 13.87 2.96 11.27
N SER A 120 12.76 3.56 11.68
CA SER A 120 12.59 4.21 12.98
C SER A 120 11.67 3.38 13.86
N LEU A 121 12.19 2.98 15.02
CA LEU A 121 11.60 2.03 15.95
C LEU A 121 11.15 2.71 17.24
N VAL A 122 10.15 2.12 17.88
CA VAL A 122 9.72 2.43 19.24
C VAL A 122 9.69 1.14 20.05
N HIS A 123 10.16 1.24 21.30
CA HIS A 123 10.00 0.17 22.27
C HIS A 123 8.64 0.29 22.95
N GLU A 124 7.80 -0.71 22.78
CA GLU A 124 6.48 -0.75 23.41
C GLU A 124 6.58 -1.18 24.88
N HIS A 125 5.61 -0.73 25.69
CA HIS A 125 5.46 -1.17 27.09
C HIS A 125 5.28 -2.69 27.25
N THR A 126 4.84 -3.37 26.19
CA THR A 126 4.69 -4.84 26.11
C THR A 126 6.04 -5.56 25.94
N GLY A 127 7.15 -4.84 25.74
CA GLY A 127 8.48 -5.41 25.52
C GLY A 127 8.81 -5.72 24.06
N HIS A 128 7.94 -5.34 23.13
CA HIS A 128 8.15 -5.53 21.69
C HIS A 128 8.72 -4.28 21.02
N TRP A 129 9.40 -4.47 19.90
CA TRP A 129 9.93 -3.38 19.07
C TRP A 129 9.08 -3.23 17.81
N SER A 130 8.52 -2.04 17.62
CA SER A 130 7.63 -1.74 16.50
C SER A 130 8.24 -0.70 15.56
N ILE A 131 8.19 -0.96 14.25
CA ILE A 131 8.67 -0.01 13.23
C ILE A 131 7.58 1.04 13.01
N VAL A 132 7.80 2.26 13.46
CA VAL A 132 6.79 3.33 13.38
C VAL A 132 6.90 4.13 12.09
N ALA A 133 8.12 4.29 11.58
CA ALA A 133 8.37 5.08 10.37
C ALA A 133 9.59 4.57 9.59
N LEU A 134 9.67 4.93 8.32
CA LEU A 134 10.80 4.68 7.42
C LEU A 134 11.37 6.01 6.94
N SER A 135 12.70 6.17 6.95
CA SER A 135 13.37 7.36 6.43
C SER A 135 13.19 7.48 4.92
N LEU A 136 12.89 8.69 4.44
CA LEU A 136 12.89 9.03 3.01
C LEU A 136 14.28 9.43 2.51
N GLY A 137 15.24 9.56 3.42
CA GLY A 137 16.52 10.21 3.18
C GLY A 137 16.58 11.58 3.86
N GLY A 138 17.75 11.90 4.40
CA GLY A 138 18.07 13.21 4.96
C GLY A 138 19.18 13.90 4.17
N TYR A 139 19.27 15.22 4.32
CA TYR A 139 20.48 15.93 3.90
C TYR A 139 21.67 15.47 4.73
N PRO A 140 22.89 15.42 4.15
CA PRO A 140 24.09 15.09 4.91
C PRO A 140 24.26 16.07 6.07
N CYS A 141 24.84 15.58 7.16
CA CYS A 141 25.06 16.41 8.34
C CYS A 141 25.98 17.59 7.99
N PRO A 142 25.53 18.84 8.19
CA PRO A 142 26.37 19.98 7.88
C PRO A 142 27.51 20.05 8.88
N ASP A 143 28.70 20.37 8.38
CA ASP A 143 29.86 20.64 9.21
C ASP A 143 29.55 21.85 10.12
N PRO A 144 29.58 21.68 11.46
CA PRO A 144 29.26 22.74 12.42
C PRO A 144 30.15 23.98 12.27
N LEU A 145 31.33 23.86 11.64
CA LEU A 145 32.23 24.98 11.40
C LEU A 145 31.87 25.78 10.14
N ARG A 146 31.15 25.17 9.18
CA ARG A 146 30.91 25.74 7.84
C ARG A 146 29.50 26.25 7.62
N SER A 147 28.49 25.71 8.32
CA SER A 147 27.10 26.16 8.20
C SER A 147 26.57 26.70 9.52
N ARG A 148 26.03 27.94 9.49
CA ARG A 148 25.28 28.51 10.62
C ARG A 148 23.79 28.17 10.59
N ARG A 149 23.28 27.65 9.46
CA ARG A 149 21.86 27.30 9.33
C ARG A 149 21.69 25.78 9.53
N PRO A 150 20.73 25.37 10.37
CA PRO A 150 20.38 23.96 10.47
C PRO A 150 19.87 23.47 9.11
N PRO A 151 20.19 22.22 8.74
CA PRO A 151 19.71 21.62 7.50
C PRO A 151 18.20 21.42 7.57
N ALA A 152 17.55 21.24 6.42
CA ALA A 152 16.15 20.87 6.41
C ALA A 152 15.97 19.53 7.14
N PRO A 153 14.93 19.39 7.98
CA PRO A 153 14.77 18.20 8.79
C PRO A 153 14.49 16.96 7.92
N PRO A 154 15.06 15.80 8.27
CA PRO A 154 14.83 14.56 7.55
C PRO A 154 13.37 14.13 7.66
N ARG A 155 12.87 13.54 6.56
CA ARG A 155 11.48 13.09 6.43
C ARG A 155 11.39 11.60 6.62
N HIS A 156 10.29 11.19 7.22
CA HIS A 156 9.97 9.79 7.41
C HIS A 156 8.52 9.52 6.98
N ILE A 157 8.31 8.40 6.29
CA ILE A 157 7.00 7.86 5.99
C ILE A 157 6.49 7.10 7.21
N LEU A 158 5.25 7.35 7.59
CA LEU A 158 4.62 6.73 8.74
C LEU A 158 3.98 5.41 8.34
N LEU A 159 4.26 4.33 9.08
CA LEU A 159 3.80 2.98 8.72
C LEU A 159 2.36 2.68 9.12
N HIS A 160 1.86 3.27 10.21
CA HIS A 160 0.52 2.98 10.75
C HIS A 160 -0.60 3.02 9.69
N PRO A 161 -0.70 4.03 8.81
CA PRO A 161 -1.72 4.06 7.75
C PRO A 161 -1.59 2.94 6.71
N TYR A 162 -0.41 2.33 6.56
CA TYR A 162 -0.12 1.29 5.57
C TYR A 162 -0.23 -0.13 6.15
N VAL A 163 -0.31 -0.30 7.48
CA VAL A 163 -0.42 -1.64 8.10
C VAL A 163 -1.55 -2.48 7.51
N PRO A 164 -2.77 -1.96 7.28
CA PRO A 164 -3.83 -2.74 6.64
C PRO A 164 -3.43 -3.26 5.24
N TRP A 165 -2.79 -2.42 4.43
CA TRP A 165 -2.30 -2.81 3.10
C TRP A 165 -1.20 -3.89 3.21
N ILE A 166 -0.23 -3.72 4.12
CA ILE A 166 0.82 -4.70 4.35
C ILE A 166 0.22 -6.05 4.76
N THR A 167 -0.73 -6.06 5.70
CA THR A 167 -1.37 -7.31 6.16
C THR A 167 -2.20 -7.99 5.07
N ALA A 168 -2.89 -7.22 4.23
CA ALA A 168 -3.65 -7.75 3.10
C ALA A 168 -2.73 -8.35 2.04
N ALA A 169 -1.63 -7.66 1.71
CA ALA A 169 -0.63 -8.12 0.75
C ALA A 169 0.04 -9.43 1.20
N ILE A 170 0.40 -9.55 2.49
CA ILE A 170 1.10 -10.74 3.02
C ILE A 170 0.19 -11.95 3.15
N THR A 171 -1.07 -11.77 3.58
CA THR A 171 -1.93 -12.91 3.95
C THR A 171 -2.55 -13.63 2.75
N GLY A 172 -2.42 -13.12 1.52
CA GLY A 172 -3.03 -13.71 0.32
C GLY A 172 -4.57 -13.77 0.36
N LYS A 173 -5.19 -13.37 1.48
CA LYS A 173 -6.62 -13.21 1.68
C LYS A 173 -7.04 -11.85 1.13
N SER A 174 -6.85 -11.65 -0.18
CA SER A 174 -7.29 -10.43 -0.86
C SER A 174 -8.81 -10.41 -0.93
N VAL A 175 -9.41 -9.90 0.13
CA VAL A 175 -10.60 -9.05 0.08
C VAL A 175 -10.12 -7.70 0.58
N GLY A 176 -9.56 -6.88 -0.30
CA GLY A 176 -8.91 -5.63 0.13
C GLY A 176 -8.61 -4.69 -1.02
N ALA A 177 -8.96 -3.43 -0.85
CA ALA A 177 -9.03 -2.42 -1.88
C ALA A 177 -7.69 -1.96 -2.52
N PHE A 178 -7.81 -1.02 -3.47
CA PHE A 178 -6.93 0.15 -3.71
C PHE A 178 -6.19 0.17 -5.06
N ALA A 179 -6.91 0.54 -6.12
CA ALA A 179 -6.36 1.36 -7.20
C ALA A 179 -7.20 2.64 -7.30
N LYS A 180 -6.61 3.81 -7.04
CA LYS A 180 -7.24 5.09 -7.43
C LYS A 180 -7.12 5.31 -8.93
N ASP A 181 -6.05 4.76 -9.51
CA ASP A 181 -5.70 4.85 -10.93
C ASP A 181 -5.39 3.41 -11.39
N ASP A 182 -6.39 2.73 -11.96
CA ASP A 182 -6.17 1.55 -12.80
C ASP A 182 -5.44 2.05 -14.07
N PRO A 183 -4.31 1.46 -14.49
CA PRO A 183 -3.57 1.91 -15.68
C PRO A 183 -4.38 1.86 -16.99
N PHE A 184 -5.58 1.28 -16.96
CA PHE A 184 -6.54 1.26 -18.07
C PHE A 184 -7.52 2.44 -18.12
N GLY A 185 -7.37 3.45 -17.25
CA GLY A 185 -8.08 4.73 -17.42
C GLY A 185 -9.60 4.69 -17.21
N PHE A 186 -10.10 3.88 -16.27
CA PHE A 186 -11.55 3.84 -16.01
C PHE A 186 -12.00 4.94 -15.05
N ILE A 187 -12.84 5.84 -15.58
CA ILE A 187 -13.57 6.86 -14.83
C ILE A 187 -14.59 6.15 -13.94
N MET A 188 -14.54 6.41 -12.63
CA MET A 188 -15.57 5.91 -11.71
C MET A 188 -16.95 6.30 -12.20
N PRO A 189 -17.94 5.40 -12.12
CA PRO A 189 -19.29 5.76 -12.47
C PRO A 189 -19.85 6.73 -11.41
N ARG A 190 -19.96 8.02 -11.74
CA ARG A 190 -20.43 9.08 -10.83
C ARG A 190 -21.95 9.03 -10.63
N ALA A 191 -22.40 9.40 -9.43
CA ALA A 191 -23.79 9.67 -9.13
C ALA A 191 -24.08 11.16 -9.42
N ASN A 192 -24.78 11.47 -10.52
CA ASN A 192 -25.09 12.86 -10.91
C ASN A 192 -26.41 13.31 -10.24
N ILE A 193 -26.56 14.47 -9.59
CA ILE A 193 -26.56 15.83 -10.17
C ILE A 193 -25.91 16.91 -9.25
N TYR A 194 -25.17 16.50 -8.21
CA TYR A 194 -24.38 17.40 -7.33
C TYR A 194 -22.87 17.32 -7.63
N ASP A 195 -22.51 16.97 -8.87
CA ASP A 195 -21.18 16.52 -9.30
C ASP A 195 -20.09 17.62 -9.33
N LEU A 196 -20.25 18.71 -8.57
CA LEU A 196 -19.22 19.74 -8.39
C LEU A 196 -19.22 20.46 -7.03
N ILE A 197 -20.16 20.20 -6.12
CA ILE A 197 -20.29 21.00 -4.89
C ILE A 197 -20.37 20.11 -3.66
N GLY A 198 -19.19 19.91 -3.05
CA GLY A 198 -19.07 19.57 -1.63
C GLY A 198 -19.13 18.09 -1.28
N HIS A 199 -17.95 17.51 -0.99
CA HIS A 199 -17.74 16.27 -0.21
C HIS A 199 -17.78 14.91 -0.95
N GLY A 200 -16.60 14.45 -1.38
CA GLY A 200 -15.91 13.37 -0.67
C GLY A 200 -16.21 11.90 -0.97
N TRP A 201 -17.02 11.54 -1.96
CA TRP A 201 -17.20 10.12 -2.32
C TRP A 201 -16.13 9.66 -3.32
N LEU A 202 -15.01 9.16 -2.80
CA LEU A 202 -14.06 8.35 -3.56
C LEU A 202 -14.60 6.91 -3.55
N GLY A 203 -14.96 6.36 -4.71
CA GLY A 203 -15.20 4.93 -4.86
C GLY A 203 -13.90 4.13 -4.65
N HIS A 204 -14.03 2.87 -4.26
CA HIS A 204 -12.92 1.96 -3.99
C HIS A 204 -13.06 0.70 -4.82
N TRP A 205 -12.00 0.34 -5.52
CA TRP A 205 -11.84 -0.96 -6.14
C TRP A 205 -11.38 -1.97 -5.11
N TRP A 206 -12.16 -3.02 -4.88
CA TRP A 206 -11.82 -4.20 -4.11
C TRP A 206 -11.32 -5.27 -5.06
N MET A 207 -10.10 -5.73 -4.89
CA MET A 207 -9.50 -6.74 -5.74
C MET A 207 -9.49 -8.09 -5.02
N GLY A 208 -9.88 -9.13 -5.74
CA GLY A 208 -9.76 -10.53 -5.36
C GLY A 208 -8.89 -11.24 -6.38
N GLY A 209 -7.72 -11.74 -5.95
CA GLY A 209 -6.76 -12.42 -6.81
C GLY A 209 -5.41 -11.70 -6.83
N LEU A 210 -4.32 -12.46 -6.81
CA LEU A 210 -2.94 -11.93 -6.80
C LEU A 210 -2.60 -11.22 -8.11
N ARG A 211 -3.07 -11.77 -9.23
CA ARG A 211 -2.80 -11.21 -10.57
C ARG A 211 -3.58 -9.92 -10.86
N CYS A 212 -4.49 -9.51 -9.98
CA CYS A 212 -5.13 -8.18 -10.08
C CYS A 212 -4.16 -7.01 -9.99
N TYR A 213 -2.95 -7.23 -9.47
CA TYR A 213 -1.93 -6.20 -9.28
C TYR A 213 -0.88 -6.17 -10.39
N ASP A 214 -0.93 -7.12 -11.33
CA ASP A 214 0.02 -7.20 -12.44
C ASP A 214 -0.12 -5.97 -13.35
N ARG A 215 1.00 -5.48 -13.89
CA ARG A 215 1.07 -4.29 -14.76
C ARG A 215 2.01 -4.53 -15.93
N GLY A 216 1.70 -3.93 -17.08
CA GLY A 216 2.52 -4.02 -18.28
C GLY A 216 2.55 -5.45 -18.84
N GLU A 217 3.73 -5.91 -19.25
CA GLU A 217 3.94 -7.23 -19.87
C GLU A 217 3.42 -8.40 -19.02
N ALA A 218 3.43 -8.26 -17.68
CA ALA A 218 2.91 -9.29 -16.75
C ALA A 218 1.37 -9.42 -16.77
N ALA A 219 0.66 -8.50 -17.43
CA ALA A 219 -0.79 -8.51 -17.54
C ALA A 219 -1.30 -8.77 -18.97
N ASP A 220 -0.39 -8.96 -19.94
CA ASP A 220 -0.74 -9.10 -21.36
C ASP A 220 -1.45 -10.44 -21.68
N ASP A 221 -1.27 -11.44 -20.83
CA ASP A 221 -1.91 -12.76 -20.94
C ASP A 221 -3.31 -12.81 -20.30
N MET A 222 -3.72 -11.73 -19.61
CA MET A 222 -5.02 -11.64 -18.95
C MET A 222 -6.03 -10.88 -19.81
N PHE A 223 -7.27 -11.34 -19.84
CA PHE A 223 -8.35 -10.64 -20.53
C PHE A 223 -9.59 -10.49 -19.64
N ARG A 224 -10.26 -9.35 -19.79
CA ARG A 224 -11.53 -9.09 -19.12
C ARG A 224 -12.66 -9.75 -19.91
N PHE A 225 -13.33 -10.72 -19.31
CA PHE A 225 -14.45 -11.42 -19.94
C PHE A 225 -15.81 -11.02 -19.35
N TYR A 226 -15.84 -10.48 -18.13
CA TYR A 226 -17.08 -10.04 -17.48
C TYR A 226 -16.93 -8.62 -16.94
N HIS A 227 -17.98 -7.81 -17.17
CA HIS A 227 -18.07 -6.43 -16.74
C HIS A 227 -19.54 -6.05 -16.55
N GLU A 228 -19.92 -5.63 -15.35
CA GLU A 228 -21.28 -5.18 -15.08
C GLU A 228 -21.30 -3.99 -14.12
N ILE A 229 -22.22 -3.05 -14.36
CA ILE A 229 -22.43 -1.85 -13.54
C ILE A 229 -23.86 -1.86 -13.01
N PHE A 230 -23.98 -1.94 -11.70
CA PHE A 230 -25.27 -1.95 -11.00
C PHE A 230 -25.58 -0.57 -10.45
N GLN A 231 -26.84 -0.14 -10.63
CA GLN A 231 -27.35 1.13 -10.13
C GLN A 231 -28.69 0.91 -9.46
N VAL A 232 -28.79 1.27 -8.19
CA VAL A 232 -30.01 1.14 -7.39
C VAL A 232 -30.38 2.50 -6.81
N LYS A 233 -31.55 3.02 -7.18
CA LYS A 233 -32.09 4.26 -6.64
C LYS A 233 -33.30 3.93 -5.76
N PRO A 234 -33.15 3.95 -4.43
CA PRO A 234 -34.26 3.62 -3.55
C PRO A 234 -35.17 4.85 -3.37
N THR A 235 -36.44 4.60 -3.07
CA THR A 235 -37.43 5.65 -2.71
C THR A 235 -37.47 5.91 -1.20
N THR A 236 -37.06 4.93 -0.40
CA THR A 236 -37.01 4.96 1.07
C THR A 236 -35.70 4.34 1.57
N MET A 237 -35.46 4.31 2.88
CA MET A 237 -34.30 3.60 3.42
C MET A 237 -34.41 2.11 3.13
N THR A 238 -33.44 1.54 2.40
CA THR A 238 -33.47 0.15 1.96
C THR A 238 -32.23 -0.61 2.39
N TYR A 239 -32.41 -1.93 2.50
CA TYR A 239 -31.36 -2.89 2.76
C TYR A 239 -31.13 -3.70 1.49
N MET A 240 -29.87 -3.89 1.10
CA MET A 240 -29.52 -4.74 -0.04
C MET A 240 -28.43 -5.71 0.35
N SER A 241 -28.64 -6.98 0.03
CA SER A 241 -27.58 -7.99 -0.01
C SER A 241 -27.44 -8.44 -1.45
N TYR A 242 -26.21 -8.58 -1.92
CA TYR A 242 -25.94 -8.97 -3.29
C TYR A 242 -25.00 -10.18 -3.32
N TYR A 243 -25.37 -11.16 -4.12
CA TYR A 243 -24.62 -12.37 -4.35
C TYR A 243 -24.54 -12.57 -5.87
N LEU A 244 -23.33 -12.75 -6.36
CA LEU A 244 -23.03 -12.97 -7.77
C LEU A 244 -22.13 -14.19 -7.90
N GLU A 245 -22.47 -15.04 -8.85
CA GLU A 245 -21.67 -16.19 -9.26
C GLU A 245 -21.32 -15.98 -10.72
N VAL A 246 -20.02 -15.96 -11.02
CA VAL A 246 -19.47 -15.76 -12.36
C VAL A 246 -18.82 -17.07 -12.77
N ASP A 247 -19.30 -17.64 -13.86
CA ASP A 247 -18.76 -18.86 -14.47
C ASP A 247 -18.06 -18.50 -15.78
N ALA A 248 -16.85 -19.00 -15.95
CA ALA A 248 -16.02 -18.75 -17.12
C ALA A 248 -16.23 -19.84 -18.18
N ALA A 249 -15.89 -19.54 -19.44
CA ALA A 249 -16.00 -20.51 -20.53
C ALA A 249 -14.97 -21.67 -20.35
N HIS A 250 -15.15 -22.76 -21.11
CA HIS A 250 -14.20 -23.87 -21.11
C HIS A 250 -12.76 -23.37 -21.35
N ASP A 251 -11.83 -23.94 -20.58
CA ASP A 251 -10.39 -23.63 -20.57
C ASP A 251 -10.00 -22.21 -20.11
N THR A 252 -10.89 -21.51 -19.41
CA THR A 252 -10.58 -20.21 -18.81
C THR A 252 -10.67 -20.26 -17.29
N MET A 253 -9.65 -19.73 -16.63
CA MET A 253 -9.57 -19.68 -15.18
C MET A 253 -9.67 -18.23 -14.73
N ILE A 254 -10.52 -17.96 -13.73
CA ILE A 254 -10.71 -16.61 -13.20
C ILE A 254 -9.64 -16.33 -12.16
N ILE A 255 -8.75 -15.40 -12.47
CA ILE A 255 -7.57 -15.06 -11.66
C ILE A 255 -7.66 -13.72 -10.98
N CYS A 256 -8.54 -12.85 -11.48
CA CYS A 256 -8.73 -11.53 -10.90
C CYS A 256 -10.18 -11.09 -10.99
N VAL A 257 -10.72 -10.63 -9.86
CA VAL A 257 -12.04 -9.99 -9.78
C VAL A 257 -11.91 -8.63 -9.12
N LYS A 258 -12.45 -7.61 -9.77
CA LYS A 258 -12.45 -6.22 -9.30
C LYS A 258 -13.88 -5.80 -8.97
N VAL A 259 -14.13 -5.36 -7.75
CA VAL A 259 -15.43 -4.85 -7.28
C VAL A 259 -15.30 -3.38 -6.90
N GLY A 260 -15.82 -2.48 -7.73
CA GLY A 260 -15.86 -1.05 -7.46
C GLY A 260 -17.08 -0.69 -6.62
N MET A 261 -16.90 -0.18 -5.40
CA MET A 261 -17.99 0.28 -4.53
C MET A 261 -17.58 1.50 -3.68
N PRO A 262 -18.54 2.33 -3.19
CA PRO A 262 -18.24 3.47 -2.34
C PRO A 262 -17.48 3.09 -1.05
N TYR A 263 -16.50 3.91 -0.63
CA TYR A 263 -15.80 3.71 0.64
C TYR A 263 -16.80 3.66 1.80
N GLN A 264 -16.55 2.79 2.79
CA GLN A 264 -17.29 2.65 4.06
C GLN A 264 -18.63 1.89 4.02
N ILE A 265 -19.17 1.52 2.84
CA ILE A 265 -20.47 0.84 2.75
C ILE A 265 -20.31 -0.70 2.72
N GLY A 266 -19.52 -1.24 3.65
CA GLY A 266 -19.25 -2.69 3.75
C GLY A 266 -17.99 -3.16 2.98
N THR A 267 -17.66 -4.43 3.13
CA THR A 267 -16.50 -5.06 2.47
C THR A 267 -16.95 -6.27 1.64
N PRO A 268 -16.80 -6.24 0.30
CA PRO A 268 -17.28 -7.30 -0.57
C PRO A 268 -16.36 -8.50 -0.45
N LYS A 269 -16.88 -9.70 -0.24
CA LYS A 269 -16.10 -10.94 -0.16
C LYS A 269 -16.05 -11.62 -1.51
N VAL A 270 -14.86 -12.05 -1.92
CA VAL A 270 -14.63 -12.87 -3.11
C VAL A 270 -13.98 -14.18 -2.66
N TRP A 271 -14.43 -15.31 -3.19
CA TRP A 271 -13.86 -16.63 -2.91
C TRP A 271 -13.95 -17.54 -4.14
N GLU A 272 -13.29 -18.69 -4.09
CA GLU A 272 -13.09 -19.59 -5.25
C GLU A 272 -12.33 -18.85 -6.37
N LEU A 273 -11.17 -18.28 -6.07
CA LEU A 273 -10.26 -17.70 -7.08
C LEU A 273 -9.34 -18.81 -7.63
N ASP A 274 -8.82 -18.61 -8.84
CA ASP A 274 -8.05 -19.60 -9.61
C ASP A 274 -8.88 -20.84 -10.00
N THR A 275 -10.19 -20.65 -10.15
CA THR A 275 -11.15 -21.67 -10.62
C THR A 275 -11.99 -21.11 -11.77
N PRO A 276 -12.69 -21.97 -12.55
CA PRO A 276 -13.58 -21.49 -13.60
C PRO A 276 -14.80 -20.74 -13.03
N VAL A 277 -15.13 -20.98 -11.77
CA VAL A 277 -16.22 -20.32 -11.05
C VAL A 277 -15.65 -19.42 -9.96
N VAL A 278 -16.16 -18.18 -9.86
CA VAL A 278 -15.88 -17.25 -8.76
C VAL A 278 -17.20 -16.75 -8.17
N LYS A 279 -17.22 -16.60 -6.84
CA LYS A 279 -18.37 -16.04 -6.13
C LYS A 279 -18.02 -14.74 -5.44
N VAL A 280 -18.92 -13.78 -5.56
CA VAL A 280 -18.82 -12.43 -5.00
C VAL A 280 -20.03 -12.16 -4.11
N ARG A 281 -19.80 -11.74 -2.87
CA ARG A 281 -20.83 -11.34 -1.92
C ARG A 281 -20.58 -9.95 -1.39
N ILE A 282 -21.52 -9.05 -1.64
CA ILE A 282 -21.57 -7.77 -0.95
C ILE A 282 -22.40 -7.98 0.34
N PRO A 283 -21.85 -7.62 1.51
CA PRO A 283 -22.59 -7.74 2.77
C PRO A 283 -23.85 -6.86 2.75
N THR A 284 -24.74 -7.05 3.72
CA THR A 284 -25.96 -6.23 3.78
C THR A 284 -25.59 -4.77 3.98
N ILE A 285 -25.96 -3.93 3.02
CA ILE A 285 -25.72 -2.49 3.03
C ILE A 285 -27.02 -1.72 3.25
N THR A 286 -26.91 -0.55 3.88
CA THR A 286 -28.00 0.39 4.08
C THR A 286 -27.74 1.66 3.29
N PHE A 287 -28.71 2.08 2.48
CA PHE A 287 -28.60 3.32 1.71
C PHE A 287 -29.96 3.98 1.49
N MET A 288 -29.95 5.30 1.36
CA MET A 288 -31.12 6.15 1.08
C MET A 288 -31.02 6.88 -0.27
N ASN A 289 -29.82 6.96 -0.84
CA ASN A 289 -29.54 7.66 -2.09
C ASN A 289 -29.16 6.67 -3.20
N LEU A 290 -28.91 7.16 -4.41
CA LEU A 290 -28.42 6.35 -5.52
C LEU A 290 -27.15 5.60 -5.10
N TYR A 291 -27.21 4.27 -5.11
CA TYR A 291 -26.07 3.39 -4.89
C TYR A 291 -25.61 2.81 -6.22
N LYS A 292 -24.30 2.87 -6.46
CA LYS A 292 -23.68 2.38 -7.70
C LYS A 292 -22.47 1.55 -7.37
N PHE A 293 -22.38 0.37 -7.96
CA PHE A 293 -21.21 -0.49 -7.85
C PHE A 293 -20.94 -1.20 -9.18
N GLN A 294 -19.72 -1.67 -9.35
CA GLN A 294 -19.23 -2.27 -10.58
C GLN A 294 -18.51 -3.57 -10.24
N VAL A 295 -18.69 -4.60 -11.04
CA VAL A 295 -17.95 -5.86 -10.91
C VAL A 295 -17.29 -6.17 -12.24
N GLU A 296 -16.03 -6.56 -12.19
CA GLU A 296 -15.27 -7.02 -13.34
C GLU A 296 -14.59 -8.33 -13.01
N ALA A 297 -14.58 -9.27 -13.94
CA ALA A 297 -13.79 -10.50 -13.82
C ALA A 297 -12.85 -10.65 -15.02
N TRP A 298 -11.64 -11.09 -14.70
CA TRP A 298 -10.51 -11.25 -15.58
C TRP A 298 -10.04 -12.69 -15.51
N GLY A 299 -9.78 -13.27 -16.67
CA GLY A 299 -9.34 -14.65 -16.81
C GLY A 299 -8.11 -14.75 -17.70
N TYR A 300 -7.51 -15.93 -17.69
CA TYR A 300 -6.46 -16.33 -18.63
C TYR A 300 -6.78 -17.72 -19.16
N ASN A 301 -6.21 -18.05 -20.32
CA ASN A 301 -6.45 -19.32 -20.98
C ASN A 301 -5.52 -20.40 -20.39
N SER A 302 -6.09 -21.48 -19.84
CA SER A 302 -5.33 -22.55 -19.17
C SER A 302 -4.54 -23.42 -20.15
N THR A 303 -4.90 -23.42 -21.44
CA THR A 303 -4.22 -24.22 -22.47
C THR A 303 -2.88 -23.65 -22.93
N ALA A 304 -2.59 -22.37 -22.67
CA ALA A 304 -1.34 -21.74 -23.09
C ALA A 304 -0.16 -22.13 -22.18
N SER A 305 -0.40 -22.39 -20.89
CA SER A 305 0.66 -22.64 -19.90
C SER A 305 1.25 -24.05 -19.93
N SER A 306 0.60 -25.03 -20.57
CA SER A 306 1.20 -26.36 -20.77
C SER A 306 2.21 -26.39 -21.91
N SER A 307 2.13 -25.47 -22.87
CA SER A 307 3.02 -25.41 -24.03
C SER A 307 4.41 -24.81 -23.75
N SER A 308 4.55 -24.05 -22.65
CA SER A 308 5.84 -23.49 -22.23
C SER A 308 6.67 -24.44 -21.36
N SER A 309 6.10 -25.56 -20.90
CA SER A 309 6.80 -26.59 -20.10
C SER A 309 7.30 -27.81 -20.89
N GLU A 310 6.94 -27.95 -22.17
CA GLU A 310 7.27 -29.16 -22.97
C GLU A 310 8.32 -28.95 -24.08
N SER A 311 8.88 -27.75 -24.26
CA SER A 311 9.81 -27.45 -25.36
C SER A 311 11.32 -27.56 -25.03
N GLU A 312 11.70 -28.07 -23.84
CA GLU A 312 13.13 -28.25 -23.47
C GLU A 312 13.60 -29.71 -23.34
N SER A 313 12.87 -30.69 -23.89
CA SER A 313 13.34 -32.08 -23.88
C SER A 313 13.03 -32.83 -25.17
N SER A 314 13.85 -32.64 -26.20
CA SER A 314 14.27 -33.68 -27.17
C SER A 314 14.99 -33.07 -28.38
N SER A 315 16.31 -33.23 -28.45
CA SER A 315 17.07 -33.62 -29.67
C SER A 315 18.57 -33.32 -29.50
N ASP A 316 19.29 -34.27 -28.89
CA ASP A 316 20.71 -34.51 -29.16
C ASP A 316 20.85 -36.03 -29.36
N GLU A 317 20.76 -36.47 -30.62
CA GLU A 317 21.34 -37.70 -31.15
C GLU A 317 22.36 -37.32 -32.22
#